data_AF-A0A932CIJ8-F1
#
_entry.id   AF-A0A932CIJ8-F1
#
_cell.length_a   1.000
_cell.length_b   1.000
_cell.length_c   1.000
_cell.angle_alpha   90.00
_cell.angle_beta   90.00
_cell.angle_gamma   90.00
#
_symmetry.space_group_name_H-M   'P 1'
#
loop_
_entity.id
_entity.type
_entity.pdbx_description
1 polymer ?
#
loop_
_entity_poly.entity_id
_entity_poly.type
_entity_poly.pdbx_seq_one_letter_code
_entity_poly.pdbx_strand_id
1 'polypeptide(L)' 'MTTTHAIAIGTPVPDFSLPRLDGSPWRLSELRGKRVALFMWGSW' A
#
# COMPACT_ATOMS: atom_id res chain seq x y z
N MET A 1 11.14 -12.76 16.66
CA MET A 1 11.78 -13.03 15.36
C MET A 1 10.86 -12.43 14.30
N THR A 2 11.27 -11.35 13.63
CA THR A 2 10.43 -10.72 12.60
C THR A 2 10.79 -11.34 11.26
N THR A 3 9.88 -12.13 10.68
CA THR A 3 10.11 -12.74 9.36
C THR A 3 9.79 -11.72 8.29
N THR A 4 10.83 -11.23 7.59
CA THR A 4 10.65 -10.44 6.38
C THR A 4 10.18 -11.35 5.25
N HIS A 5 8.98 -11.14 4.73
CA HIS A 5 8.45 -11.87 3.58
C HIS A 5 8.55 -11.00 2.32
N ALA A 6 9.29 -11.46 1.32
CA ALA A 6 9.35 -10.80 0.02
C ALA A 6 8.05 -11.07 -0.76
N ILE A 7 7.48 -10.03 -1.39
CA ILE A 7 6.28 -10.17 -2.21
C ILE A 7 6.68 -10.73 -3.58
N ALA A 8 6.16 -11.91 -3.93
CA ALA A 8 6.35 -12.49 -5.27
C ALA A 8 5.48 -11.79 -6.34
N ILE A 9 5.94 -11.80 -7.59
CA ILE A 9 5.18 -11.29 -8.73
C ILE A 9 3.90 -12.11 -8.91
N GLY A 10 2.77 -11.43 -9.15
CA GLY A 10 1.46 -12.06 -9.29
C GLY A 10 0.73 -12.30 -7.97
N THR A 11 1.40 -12.12 -6.83
CA THR A 11 0.75 -12.16 -5.52
C THR A 11 -0.24 -11.00 -5.40
N PRO A 12 -1.51 -11.27 -5.04
CA PRO A 12 -2.48 -10.23 -4.74
C PRO A 12 -1.96 -9.34 -3.61
N VAL A 13 -1.98 -8.03 -3.84
CA VAL A 13 -1.64 -7.07 -2.78
C VAL A 13 -2.72 -7.09 -1.69
N PRO A 14 -2.33 -7.15 -0.40
CA PRO A 14 -3.27 -7.04 0.72
C PRO A 14 -3.92 -5.65 0.75
N ASP A 15 -5.17 -5.58 1.19
CA ASP A 15 -5.82 -4.28 1.45
C ASP A 15 -5.22 -3.66 2.72
N PHE A 16 -4.97 -2.37 2.68
CA PHE A 16 -4.52 -1.61 3.84
C PHE A 16 -5.14 -0.21 3.84
N SER A 17 -5.20 0.38 5.03
CA SER A 17 -5.67 1.75 5.24
C SER A 17 -4.52 2.60 5.76
N LEU A 18 -4.31 3.77 5.15
CA LEU A 18 -3.35 4.77 5.61
C LEU A 18 -4.05 6.10 5.85
N PRO A 19 -3.58 6.92 6.80
CA PRO A 19 -4.03 8.30 6.91
C PRO A 19 -3.55 9.10 5.70
N ARG A 20 -4.44 9.91 5.12
CA ARG A 20 -4.07 10.97 4.19
C ARG A 20 -3.45 12.14 4.96
N LEU A 21 -2.95 13.12 4.21
CA LEU A 21 -2.38 14.36 4.78
C LEU A 21 -3.40 15.15 5.61
N ASP A 22 -4.69 15.02 5.32
CA ASP A 22 -5.78 15.64 6.08
C ASP A 22 -6.25 14.79 7.29
N GLY A 23 -5.59 13.66 7.55
CA GLY A 23 -5.94 12.73 8.62
C GLY A 23 -7.08 11.76 8.30
N SER A 24 -7.75 11.91 7.15
CA SER A 24 -8.81 10.96 6.75
C SER A 24 -8.22 9.59 6.39
N PRO A 25 -8.92 8.49 6.69
CA PRO A 25 -8.47 7.16 6.26
C PRO A 25 -8.63 7.02 4.74
N TRP A 26 -7.63 6.42 4.10
CA TRP A 26 -7.66 6.03 2.70
C TRP A 26 -7.33 4.55 2.57
N ARG A 27 -8.15 3.83 1.79
CA ARG A 27 -7.94 2.40 1.56
C ARG A 27 -7.43 2.14 0.15
N LEU A 28 -6.49 1.21 0.02
CA LEU A 28 -5.97 0.82 -1.28
C LEU A 28 -7.08 0.25 -2.20
N SER A 29 -8.05 -0.46 -1.62
CA SER A 29 -9.20 -1.01 -2.33
C SER A 29 -10.03 0.03 -3.11
N GLU A 30 -9.97 1.31 -2.75
CA GLU A 30 -10.63 2.40 -3.50
C GLU A 30 -10.05 2.58 -4.92
N LEU A 31 -8.82 2.12 -5.19
CA LEU A 31 -8.19 2.21 -6.51
C LEU A 31 -8.34 0.96 -7.37
N ARG A 32 -9.16 -0.03 -6.96
CA ARG A 32 -9.38 -1.23 -7.77
C ARG A 32 -9.90 -0.86 -9.17
N GLY A 33 -9.47 -1.63 -10.17
CA GLY A 33 -9.76 -1.37 -11.59
C GLY A 33 -8.84 -0.34 -12.25
N LYS A 34 -7.97 0.36 -11.48
CA LYS A 34 -6.94 1.24 -12.01
C LYS A 34 -5.57 0.57 -11.95
N ARG A 35 -4.65 0.99 -12.82
CA ARG A 35 -3.22 0.66 -12.68
C ARG A 35 -2.63 1.56 -11.60
N VAL A 36 -2.02 0.97 -10.58
CA VAL A 36 -1.53 1.68 -9.39
C VAL A 36 -0.04 1.37 -9.21
N ALA A 37 0.74 2.40 -8.93
CA ALA A 37 2.13 2.28 -8.48
C ALA A 37 2.21 2.79 -7.03
N LEU A 38 2.71 1.96 -6.13
CA LEU A 38 2.98 2.36 -4.74
C LEU A 38 4.43 2.84 -4.66
N PHE A 39 4.61 4.08 -4.25
CA PHE A 39 5.92 4.69 -4.06
C PHE A 39 6.12 5.01 -2.57
N MET A 40 7.08 4.34 -1.95
CA MET A 40 7.42 4.55 -0.54
C MET A 40 8.60 5.52 -0.46
N TRP A 41 8.39 6.68 0.16
CA TRP A 41 9.39 7.75 0.25
C TRP A 41 9.31 8.46 1.60
N GLY A 42 10.46 8.94 2.08
CA GLY A 42 10.62 9.87 3.22
C GLY A 42 11.61 10.97 2.85
N SER A 43 11.40 12.19 3.35
CA SER A 43 12.13 13.40 2.94
C SER A 43 13.51 13.59 3.58
N TRP A 44 14.05 12.56 4.24
CA TRP A 44 15.27 12.63 5.04
C TRP A 44 16.44 11.91 4.38
#